data_AF-A0A7D5H9Z6-F1
#
_entry.id   AF-A0A7D5H9Z6-F1
#
_cell.length_a   1.000
_cell.length_b   1.000
_cell.length_c   1.000
_cell.angle_alpha   90.00
_cell.angle_beta   90.00
_cell.angle_gamma   90.00
#
_symmetry.space_group_name_H-M   'P 1'
#
loop_
_entity.id
_entity.type
_entity.pdbx_description
1 polymer ?
#
loop_
_entity_poly.entity_id
_entity_poly.type
_entity_poly.pdbx_seq_one_letter_code
_entity_poly.pdbx_strand_id
1 'polypeptide(L)'
;MNYAGLSGIYDPIHLDKEHLADSEFGGRLLYGQLVHVVMEGLKIQTGILADSVIASYGMDSVPVVNPVLIGDTIHNEIQVINLGRRDADSGSPSEKKRGVTNSQKLSALPRRER
;
A
#
# COMPACT_ATOMS: atom_id res chain seq x y z
N MET A 1 7.90 16.27 -9.62
CA MET A 1 6.43 16.09 -9.62
C MET A 1 6.07 15.21 -8.42
N ASN A 2 5.04 15.54 -7.63
CA ASN A 2 4.58 14.74 -6.50
C ASN A 2 3.29 13.97 -6.85
N TYR A 3 2.84 13.05 -5.98
CA TYR A 3 1.67 12.20 -6.27
C TYR A 3 0.38 13.00 -6.48
N ALA A 4 0.15 14.08 -5.71
CA ALA A 4 -0.99 14.96 -5.88
C ALA A 4 -1.04 15.58 -7.29
N GLY A 5 0.09 16.12 -7.76
CA GLY A 5 0.20 16.69 -9.09
C GLY A 5 0.04 15.66 -10.22
N LEU A 6 0.52 14.44 -10.02
CA LEU A 6 0.40 13.36 -10.99
C LEU A 6 -1.03 12.79 -11.07
N SER A 7 -1.69 12.64 -9.92
CA SER A 7 -3.02 12.00 -9.82
C SER A 7 -4.18 12.99 -9.96
N GLY A 8 -3.94 14.29 -9.77
CA GLY A 8 -4.99 15.31 -9.70
C GLY A 8 -5.78 15.29 -8.38
N ILE A 9 -5.36 14.51 -7.37
CA ILE A 9 -6.07 14.38 -6.10
C ILE A 9 -5.52 15.40 -5.10
N TYR A 10 -6.30 16.46 -4.88
CA TYR A 10 -5.95 17.58 -4.01
C TYR A 10 -6.80 17.66 -2.72
N ASP A 11 -7.33 16.54 -2.25
CA ASP A 11 -8.14 16.51 -1.02
C ASP A 11 -7.33 17.06 0.19
N PRO A 12 -7.89 17.99 0.98
CA PRO A 12 -7.22 18.56 2.15
C PRO A 12 -6.70 17.54 3.15
N ILE A 13 -7.32 16.36 3.30
CA ILE A 13 -6.84 15.33 4.23
C ILE A 13 -5.40 14.87 3.93
N HIS A 14 -4.94 15.06 2.69
CA HIS A 14 -3.60 14.69 2.24
C HIS A 14 -2.62 15.85 2.18
N LEU A 15 -3.11 17.09 2.06
CA LEU A 15 -2.29 18.24 1.69
C LEU A 15 -2.23 19.33 2.75
N ASP A 16 -3.31 19.52 3.50
CA ASP A 16 -3.43 20.56 4.51
C ASP A 16 -3.20 19.96 5.91
N LYS A 17 -2.17 20.47 6.58
CA LYS A 17 -1.83 20.03 7.94
C LYS A 17 -2.86 20.50 8.95
N GLU A 18 -3.40 21.71 8.79
CA GLU A 18 -4.31 22.32 9.75
C GLU A 18 -5.70 21.69 9.66
N HIS A 19 -6.11 21.25 8.47
CA HIS A 19 -7.41 20.60 8.24
C HIS A 19 -7.67 19.38 9.15
N LEU A 20 -6.61 18.66 9.54
CA LEU A 20 -6.67 17.49 10.42
C LEU A 20 -5.90 17.66 11.73
N ALA A 21 -5.48 18.88 12.08
CA ALA A 21 -4.67 19.13 13.27
C ALA A 21 -5.37 18.68 14.56
N ASP A 22 -6.67 18.92 14.67
CA ASP A 22 -7.49 18.55 15.84
C ASP A 22 -8.14 17.16 15.72
N SER A 23 -7.85 16.41 14.66
CA SER A 23 -8.34 15.05 14.48
C SER A 23 -7.52 14.03 15.27
N GLU A 24 -8.03 12.80 15.41
CA GLU A 24 -7.29 11.69 16.03
C GLU A 24 -5.98 11.33 15.31
N PHE A 25 -5.81 11.78 14.06
CA PHE A 25 -4.62 11.52 13.25
C PHE A 25 -3.52 12.57 13.47
N GLY A 26 -3.85 13.72 14.07
CA GLY A 26 -2.89 14.78 14.40
C GLY A 26 -2.19 15.44 13.20
N GLY A 27 -2.71 15.24 11.98
CA GLY A 27 -2.17 15.80 10.74
C GLY A 27 -2.56 15.02 9.49
N ARG A 28 -1.85 15.31 8.40
CA ARG A 28 -2.12 14.76 7.06
C ARG A 28 -1.99 13.25 7.00
N LEU A 29 -2.92 12.62 6.30
CA LEU A 29 -2.89 11.22 5.95
C LEU A 29 -2.24 11.02 4.58
N LEU A 30 -1.49 9.94 4.39
CA LEU A 30 -1.00 9.54 3.09
C LEU A 30 -2.12 8.91 2.24
N TYR A 31 -2.05 9.06 0.92
CA TYR A 31 -3.02 8.46 0.00
C TYR A 31 -2.95 6.93 0.06
N GLY A 32 -4.07 6.26 0.26
CA GLY A 32 -4.12 4.79 0.23
C GLY A 32 -3.66 4.22 -1.11
N GLN A 33 -4.01 4.87 -2.23
CA GLN A 33 -3.54 4.47 -3.55
C GLN A 33 -2.02 4.67 -3.73
N LEU A 34 -1.44 5.74 -3.15
CA LEU A 34 0.00 5.95 -3.18
C LEU A 34 0.74 4.82 -2.45
N VAL A 35 0.23 4.40 -1.29
CA VAL A 35 0.80 3.28 -0.54
C VAL A 35 0.83 2.02 -1.41
N HIS A 36 -0.25 1.73 -2.13
CA HIS A 36 -0.30 0.59 -3.05
C HIS A 36 0.73 0.69 -4.19
N VAL A 37 0.85 1.88 -4.82
CA VAL A 37 1.85 2.12 -5.88
C VAL A 37 3.27 1.92 -5.35
N VAL A 38 3.56 2.39 -4.13
CA VAL A 38 4.87 2.18 -3.48
C VAL A 38 5.12 0.69 -3.22
N MET A 39 4.12 -0.05 -2.73
CA MET A 39 4.23 -1.49 -2.50
C MET A 39 4.54 -2.26 -3.79
N GLU A 40 3.89 -1.91 -4.92
CA GLU A 40 4.18 -2.55 -6.21
C GLU A 40 5.60 -2.21 -6.70
N GLY A 41 6.05 -0.96 -6.51
CA GLY A 41 7.43 -0.57 -6.76
C GLY A 41 8.44 -1.39 -5.95
N LEU A 42 8.17 -1.59 -4.65
CA LEU A 42 8.98 -2.45 -3.78
C LEU A 42 9.02 -3.90 -4.28
N LYS A 43 7.89 -4.43 -4.78
CA LYS A 43 7.85 -5.78 -5.39
C LYS A 43 8.76 -5.86 -6.61
N ILE A 44 8.64 -4.90 -7.53
CA ILE A 44 9.43 -4.89 -8.77
C ILE A 44 10.93 -4.84 -8.46
N GLN A 45 11.33 -4.06 -7.45
CA GLN A 45 12.73 -3.96 -7.02
C GLN A 45 13.31 -5.28 -6.47
N THR A 46 12.49 -6.25 -6.08
CA THR A 46 12.98 -7.59 -5.68
C THR A 46 13.49 -8.43 -6.85
N GLY A 47 13.16 -8.07 -8.09
CA GLY A 47 13.55 -8.81 -9.29
C GLY A 47 12.76 -10.10 -9.55
N ILE A 48 11.83 -10.50 -8.66
CA ILE A 48 11.07 -11.77 -8.78
C ILE A 48 10.20 -11.86 -10.04
N LEU A 49 9.97 -10.73 -10.72
CA LEU A 49 9.07 -10.57 -11.87
C LEU A 49 9.80 -10.34 -13.20
N ALA A 50 11.13 -10.21 -13.20
CA ALA A 50 11.89 -9.57 -14.27
C ALA A 50 11.61 -10.13 -15.68
N ASP A 51 11.59 -11.45 -15.84
CA ASP A 51 11.42 -12.11 -17.14
C ASP A 51 10.15 -12.96 -17.24
N SER A 52 9.31 -12.96 -16.20
CA SER A 52 8.15 -13.86 -16.09
C SER A 52 6.79 -13.16 -16.22
N VAL A 53 6.75 -11.83 -16.14
CA VAL A 53 5.50 -11.07 -16.16
C VAL A 53 5.10 -10.68 -17.57
N ILE A 54 3.93 -11.17 -17.99
CA ILE A 54 3.27 -10.77 -19.24
C ILE A 54 2.34 -9.58 -19.00
N ALA A 55 1.50 -9.67 -17.96
CA ALA A 55 0.54 -8.63 -17.60
C ALA A 55 0.07 -8.77 -16.14
N SER A 56 -0.39 -7.66 -15.55
CA SER A 56 -1.18 -7.67 -14.32
C SER A 56 -2.66 -7.53 -14.68
N TYR A 57 -3.46 -8.56 -14.39
CA TYR A 57 -4.87 -8.61 -14.83
C TYR A 57 -5.85 -7.86 -13.93
N GLY A 58 -5.46 -7.54 -12.70
CA GLY A 58 -6.33 -6.83 -11.80
C GLY A 58 -6.02 -7.10 -10.34
N MET A 59 -6.88 -6.55 -9.51
CA MET A 59 -6.84 -6.63 -8.06
C MET A 59 -8.27 -6.84 -7.59
N ASP A 60 -8.52 -7.88 -6.79
CA ASP A 60 -9.88 -8.19 -6.35
C ASP A 60 -10.32 -7.31 -5.18
N SER A 61 -9.52 -7.29 -4.11
CA SER A 61 -9.82 -6.56 -2.88
C SER A 61 -8.58 -5.84 -2.37
N VAL A 62 -8.66 -4.51 -2.28
CA VAL A 62 -7.56 -3.64 -1.84
C VAL A 62 -8.03 -2.75 -0.68
N PRO A 63 -8.30 -3.32 0.51
CA PRO A 63 -8.75 -2.53 1.64
C PRO A 63 -7.60 -1.68 2.20
N VAL A 64 -7.89 -0.41 2.49
CA VAL A 64 -7.02 0.45 3.29
C VAL A 64 -7.42 0.27 4.75
N VAL A 65 -6.74 -0.66 5.44
CA VAL A 65 -7.14 -1.12 6.78
C VAL A 65 -6.81 -0.12 7.88
N ASN A 66 -5.69 0.60 7.75
CA ASN A 66 -5.21 1.58 8.71
C ASN A 66 -4.70 2.83 7.99
N PRO A 67 -4.80 4.02 8.62
CA PRO A 67 -4.17 5.22 8.10
C PRO A 67 -2.65 5.04 8.03
N VAL A 68 -2.02 5.69 7.05
CA VAL A 68 -0.57 5.82 6.93
C VAL A 68 -0.22 7.28 7.11
N LEU A 69 0.72 7.56 8.01
CA LEU A 69 1.11 8.92 8.35
C LEU A 69 2.40 9.32 7.63
N ILE A 70 2.62 10.62 7.50
CA ILE A 70 3.89 11.14 7.01
C ILE A 70 5.00 10.72 7.98
N GLY A 71 6.07 10.12 7.44
CA GLY A 71 7.19 9.58 8.23
C GLY A 71 7.08 8.08 8.49
N ASP A 72 5.97 7.43 8.14
CA ASP A 72 5.88 5.98 8.19
C ASP A 72 6.85 5.31 7.20
N THR A 73 7.42 4.18 7.63
CA THR A 73 8.15 3.26 6.75
C THR A 73 7.20 2.17 6.26
N ILE A 74 7.16 1.92 4.94
CA ILE A 74 6.32 0.88 4.35
C ILE A 74 7.15 -0.39 4.13
N HIS A 75 6.69 -1.51 4.68
CA HIS A 75 7.18 -2.85 4.39
C HIS A 75 6.09 -3.66 3.66
N ASN A 76 6.44 -4.33 2.57
CA ASN A 76 5.48 -5.11 1.76
C ASN A 76 5.71 -6.60 1.95
N GLU A 77 4.73 -7.30 2.52
CA GLU A 77 4.68 -8.76 2.62
C GLU A 77 3.83 -9.29 1.45
N ILE A 78 4.40 -10.20 0.65
CA ILE A 78 3.73 -10.78 -0.52
C ILE A 78 3.72 -12.29 -0.40
N GLN A 79 2.54 -12.89 -0.57
CA GLN A 79 2.36 -14.34 -0.56
C GLN A 79 1.64 -14.77 -1.84
N VAL A 80 2.21 -15.72 -2.58
CA VAL A 80 1.48 -16.41 -3.65
C VAL A 80 0.48 -17.37 -3.01
N ILE A 81 -0.81 -17.21 -3.33
CA ILE A 81 -1.90 -17.99 -2.75
C ILE A 81 -2.54 -18.97 -3.73
N ASN A 82 -2.30 -18.79 -5.03
CA ASN A 82 -2.79 -19.68 -6.07
C ASN A 82 -1.87 -19.61 -7.30
N LEU A 83 -1.76 -20.71 -8.03
CA LEU A 83 -1.12 -20.78 -9.34
C LEU A 83 -2.17 -21.25 -10.36
N GLY A 84 -2.77 -20.30 -11.08
CA GLY A 84 -3.69 -20.61 -12.17
C GLY A 84 -2.92 -20.91 -13.46
N ARG A 85 -3.33 -21.93 -14.22
CA ARG A 85 -2.87 -22.10 -15.61
C ARG A 85 -3.78 -21.29 -16.53
N ARG A 86 -3.19 -20.55 -17.47
CA ARG A 86 -3.94 -19.81 -18.50
C ARG A 86 -3.93 -20.56 -19.82
N ASP A 87 -2.76 -20.97 -20.31
CA ASP A 87 -2.61 -21.70 -21.57
C ASP A 87 -1.37 -22.62 -21.54
N ALA A 88 -0.80 -22.96 -22.70
CA ALA A 88 0.37 -23.82 -22.82
C ALA A 88 1.64 -23.21 -22.19
N ASP A 89 1.76 -21.88 -22.31
CA ASP A 89 3.01 -21.16 -22.08
C ASP A 89 2.88 -20.13 -20.95
N SER A 90 1.67 -19.94 -20.40
CA SER A 90 1.42 -18.95 -19.35
C SER A 90 0.50 -19.41 -18.22
N GLY A 91 0.68 -18.76 -17.06
CA GLY A 91 -0.15 -18.90 -15.88
C GLY A 91 -0.51 -17.54 -15.29
N SER A 92 -1.44 -17.55 -14.33
CA SER A 92 -1.92 -16.39 -13.59
C SER A 92 -1.80 -16.68 -12.09
N PRO A 93 -0.65 -16.37 -11.46
CA PRO A 93 -0.53 -16.48 -10.02
C PRO A 93 -1.41 -15.44 -9.33
N SER A 94 -2.09 -15.85 -8.26
CA SER A 94 -2.80 -14.91 -7.37
C SER A 94 -1.91 -14.59 -6.18
N GLU A 95 -1.82 -13.31 -5.83
CA GLU A 95 -1.00 -12.81 -4.73
C GLU A 95 -1.87 -12.19 -3.65
N LYS A 96 -1.57 -12.50 -2.39
CA LYS A 96 -2.03 -11.72 -1.24
C LYS A 96 -0.91 -10.79 -0.81
N LYS A 97 -1.20 -9.49 -0.71
CA LYS A 97 -0.25 -8.46 -0.30
C LYS A 97 -0.69 -7.85 1.03
N ARG A 98 0.27 -7.52 1.88
CA ARG A 98 0.03 -6.80 3.14
C ARG A 98 1.11 -5.75 3.34
N GLY A 99 0.68 -4.48 3.38
CA GLY A 99 1.53 -3.38 3.78
C GLY A 99 1.60 -3.30 5.30
N VAL A 100 2.79 -3.19 5.85
CA VAL A 100 3.04 -3.02 7.29
C VAL A 100 3.81 -1.73 7.48
N THR A 101 3.31 -0.85 8.35
CA THR A 101 4.05 0.35 8.78
C THR A 101 4.53 0.24 10.21
N ASN A 102 5.53 1.05 10.57
CA ASN A 102 5.99 1.21 11.95
C ASN A 102 4.88 1.72 12.88
N SER A 103 4.02 2.65 12.43
CA SER A 103 2.86 3.09 13.20
C SER A 103 1.85 1.96 13.46
N GLN A 104 1.68 1.04 12.51
CA GLN A 104 0.82 -0.14 12.67
C GLN A 104 1.43 -1.22 13.57
N LYS A 105 2.76 -1.31 13.65
CA LYS A 105 3.43 -2.17 14.64
C LYS A 105 3.22 -1.66 16.07
N LEU A 106 3.14 -0.33 16.25
CA LEU A 106 2.93 0.30 17.56
C LEU A 106 1.48 0.21 18.04
N SER A 107 0.48 0.27 17.14
CA SER A 107 -0.93 0.11 17.51
C SER A 107 -1.33 -1.33 17.87
N ALA A 108 -0.52 -2.32 17.48
CA ALA A 108 -0.66 -3.72 17.87
C ALA A 108 -0.11 -4.04 19.28
N LEU A 109 0.58 -3.10 19.93
CA LEU A 109 0.98 -3.25 21.33
C LEU A 109 -0.24 -3.00 22.23
N PRO A 110 -0.43 -3.80 23.30
CA PRO A 110 -1.55 -3.59 24.22
C PRO A 110 -1.46 -2.17 24.78
N ARG A 111 -2.51 -1.37 24.54
CA ARG A 111 -2.64 -0.05 25.17
C ARG A 111 -2.58 -0.27 26.67
N ARG A 112 -1.56 0.28 27.34
CA ARG A 112 -1.54 0.32 28.81
C ARG A 112 -2.82 1.02 29.25
N GLU A 113 -3.66 0.29 29.96
CA GLU A 113 -4.81 0.84 30.68
C GLU A 113 -4.30 1.99 31.55
N ARG A 114 -4.88 3.17 31.38
CA ARG A 114 -4.69 4.32 32.28
C ARG A 114 -5.73 4.27 33.36
#